data_AF-I7CCR8-F1
#
_entry.id   AF-I7CCR8-F1
#
_cell.length_a   1.000
_cell.length_b   1.000
_cell.length_c   1.000
_cell.angle_alpha   90.00
_cell.angle_beta   90.00
_cell.angle_gamma   90.00
#
_symmetry.space_group_name_H-M   'P 1'
#
loop_
_entity.id
_entity.type
_entity.pdbx_description
1 polymer ?
#
loop_
_entity_poly.entity_id
_entity_poly.type
_entity_poly.pdbx_seq_one_letter_code
_entity_poly.pdbx_strand_id
1 'polypeptide(L)'
;MQRRTNPQRGFTLLELLVVLVVLGLLAGIVAPKYFSQLGRSEAKVARAQIEGLSKALDLYRLEVGHYPNSEQGLQALVVAPSGEARWTGPYLQKAVPQDPWGRAYIYRQPGENGGEYDLLSMGKDGQPGGDGENAEITSWQ
;
A
#
# COMPACT_ATOMS: atom_id res chain seq x y z
N MET A 1 -17.35 -36.62 -60.29
CA MET A 1 -17.00 -35.58 -59.31
C MET A 1 -16.37 -36.24 -58.09
N GLN A 2 -15.03 -36.28 -57.99
CA GLN A 2 -14.33 -36.87 -56.85
C GLN A 2 -14.18 -35.82 -55.75
N ARG A 3 -14.93 -35.96 -54.65
CA ARG A 3 -14.78 -35.11 -53.46
C ARG A 3 -13.52 -35.53 -52.72
N ARG A 4 -12.48 -34.69 -52.78
CA ARG A 4 -11.29 -34.82 -51.93
C ARG A 4 -11.69 -34.43 -50.51
N THR A 5 -11.86 -35.41 -49.63
CA THR A 5 -12.00 -35.18 -48.19
C THR A 5 -10.62 -34.82 -47.65
N ASN A 6 -10.43 -33.57 -47.23
CA ASN A 6 -9.23 -33.14 -46.54
C ASN A 6 -9.18 -33.86 -45.18
N PRO A 7 -8.16 -34.68 -44.88
CA PRO A 7 -8.08 -35.33 -43.58
C PRO A 7 -7.89 -34.25 -42.50
N GLN A 8 -8.88 -34.11 -41.62
CA GLN A 8 -8.73 -33.33 -40.40
C GLN A 8 -7.66 -34.01 -39.54
N ARG A 9 -6.46 -33.43 -39.49
CA ARG A 9 -5.42 -33.85 -38.56
C ARG A 9 -5.85 -33.41 -37.16
N GLY A 10 -6.21 -34.38 -36.31
CA GLY A 10 -6.43 -34.16 -34.88
C GLY A 10 -5.10 -33.91 -34.15
N PHE A 11 -5.17 -33.21 -33.02
CA PHE A 11 -4.02 -32.98 -32.15
C PHE A 11 -3.49 -34.31 -31.60
N THR A 12 -2.17 -34.47 -31.60
CA THR A 12 -1.49 -35.59 -30.93
C THR A 12 -1.33 -35.31 -29.44
N LEU A 13 -1.27 -36.37 -28.62
CA LEU A 13 -0.96 -36.24 -27.19
C LEU A 13 0.41 -35.58 -26.96
N LEU A 14 1.35 -35.78 -27.88
CA LEU A 14 2.69 -35.22 -27.80
C LEU A 14 2.67 -33.69 -27.99
N GLU A 15 1.89 -33.16 -28.93
CA GLU A 15 1.72 -31.72 -29.10
C GLU A 15 1.12 -31.06 -27.85
N LEU A 16 0.10 -31.70 -27.26
CA LEU A 16 -0.52 -31.16 -26.04
C LEU A 16 0.45 -31.20 -24.85
N LEU A 17 1.27 -32.24 -24.74
CA LEU A 17 2.32 -32.34 -23.72
C LEU A 17 3.37 -31.24 -23.87
N VAL A 18 3.86 -31.00 -25.09
CA VAL A 18 4.85 -29.94 -25.37
C VAL A 18 4.26 -28.56 -25.00
N VAL A 19 3.00 -28.30 -25.33
CA VAL A 19 2.33 -27.04 -24.95
C VAL A 19 2.25 -26.87 -23.44
N LEU A 20 1.86 -27.91 -22.69
CA LEU A 20 1.78 -27.85 -21.23
C LEU A 20 3.15 -27.60 -20.59
N VAL A 21 4.22 -28.19 -21.12
CA VAL A 21 5.59 -27.96 -20.65
C VAL A 21 6.01 -26.50 -20.87
N VAL A 22 5.76 -25.94 -22.07
CA VAL A 22 6.08 -24.53 -22.35
C VAL A 22 5.25 -23.59 -21.48
N LEU A 23 3.95 -23.86 -21.29
CA LEU A 23 3.10 -23.06 -20.40
C LEU A 23 3.57 -23.13 -18.94
N GLY A 24 3.98 -24.30 -18.44
CA GLY A 24 4.54 -24.45 -17.11
C GLY A 24 5.84 -23.67 -16.91
N LEU A 25 6.75 -23.72 -17.89
CA LEU A 25 7.99 -22.93 -17.88
C LEU A 25 7.71 -21.42 -17.89
N LEU A 26 6.79 -20.96 -18.74
CA LEU A 26 6.41 -19.54 -18.80
C LEU A 26 5.76 -19.07 -17.50
N ALA A 27 4.85 -19.86 -16.92
CA ALA A 27 4.21 -19.53 -15.65
C ALA A 27 5.23 -19.37 -14.51
N GLY A 28 6.25 -20.24 -14.45
CA GLY A 28 7.31 -20.17 -13.46
C GLY A 28 8.18 -18.90 -13.53
N ILE A 29 8.35 -18.32 -14.72
CA ILE A 29 9.16 -17.09 -14.91
C ILE A 29 8.32 -15.83 -14.65
N VAL A 30 7.06 -15.83 -15.08
CA VAL A 30 6.21 -14.62 -15.06
C VAL A 30 5.62 -14.37 -13.66
N ALA A 31 5.22 -15.41 -12.93
CA ALA A 31 4.53 -15.24 -11.65
C ALA A 31 5.37 -14.47 -10.59
N PRO A 32 6.66 -14.79 -10.33
CA PRO A 32 7.45 -14.07 -9.32
C PRO A 32 7.69 -12.59 -9.67
N LYS A 33 7.85 -12.27 -10.96
CA LYS A 33 8.03 -10.89 -11.42
C LYS A 33 6.79 -10.04 -11.21
N TYR A 34 5.61 -10.61 -11.43
CA TYR A 34 4.35 -9.90 -11.24
C TYR A 34 4.13 -9.55 -9.75
N PHE A 35 4.31 -10.52 -8.85
CA PHE A 35 4.16 -10.28 -7.41
C PHE A 35 5.17 -9.27 -6.85
N SER A 36 6.45 -9.38 -7.21
CA SER A 36 7.49 -8.43 -6.78
C SER A 36 7.36 -7.02 -7.37
N GLN A 37 6.61 -6.87 -8.46
CA GLN A 37 6.29 -5.56 -9.03
C GLN A 37 5.09 -4.94 -8.31
N LEU A 38 4.08 -5.75 -7.96
CA LEU A 38 2.92 -5.30 -7.18
C LEU A 38 3.35 -4.78 -5.80
N GLY A 39 4.12 -5.54 -5.01
CA GLY A 39 4.45 -5.08 -3.66
C GLY A 39 5.44 -3.91 -3.61
N ARG A 40 6.30 -3.74 -4.64
CA ARG A 40 7.06 -2.49 -4.81
C ARG A 40 6.15 -1.28 -5.08
N SER A 41 5.05 -1.49 -5.80
CA SER A 41 4.07 -0.42 -6.04
C SER A 41 3.34 -0.06 -4.76
N GLU A 42 2.91 -1.05 -3.98
CA GLU A 42 2.25 -0.85 -2.68
C GLU A 42 3.15 -0.04 -1.73
N ALA A 43 4.39 -0.48 -1.49
CA ALA A 43 5.29 0.24 -0.60
C ALA A 43 5.52 1.71 -1.03
N LYS A 44 5.58 1.98 -2.34
CA LYS A 44 5.70 3.35 -2.86
C LYS A 44 4.44 4.18 -2.61
N VAL A 45 3.26 3.59 -2.76
CA VAL A 45 1.98 4.26 -2.44
C VAL A 45 1.92 4.57 -0.95
N ALA A 46 2.30 3.63 -0.08
CA ALA A 46 2.27 3.85 1.36
C ALA A 46 3.20 5.00 1.77
N ARG A 47 4.42 5.08 1.19
CA ARG A 47 5.35 6.20 1.42
C ARG A 47 4.75 7.55 0.99
N ALA A 48 4.14 7.59 -0.19
CA ALA A 48 3.52 8.83 -0.68
C ALA A 48 2.32 9.26 0.19
N GLN A 49 1.54 8.30 0.69
CA GLN A 49 0.45 8.55 1.63
C GLN A 49 0.97 9.07 2.98
N ILE A 50 2.04 8.47 3.53
CA ILE A 50 2.70 8.96 4.75
C ILE A 50 3.20 10.39 4.54
N GLU A 51 3.88 10.69 3.44
CA GLU A 51 4.34 12.05 3.14
C GLU A 51 3.18 13.06 3.07
N GLY A 52 2.06 12.66 2.46
CA GLY A 52 0.86 13.49 2.40
C GLY A 52 0.23 13.74 3.78
N LEU A 53 0.14 12.70 4.61
CA LEU A 53 -0.35 12.78 5.98
C LEU A 53 0.56 13.62 6.88
N SER A 54 1.89 13.47 6.74
CA SER A 54 2.88 14.29 7.43
C SER A 54 2.71 15.77 7.11
N LYS A 55 2.53 16.13 5.83
CA LYS A 55 2.25 17.52 5.45
C LYS A 55 0.96 18.06 6.06
N ALA A 56 -0.09 17.24 6.15
CA ALA A 56 -1.34 17.64 6.80
C ALA A 56 -1.17 17.82 8.32
N LEU A 57 -0.38 16.97 8.97
CA LEU A 57 -0.01 17.12 10.39
C LEU A 57 0.80 18.39 10.64
N ASP A 58 1.74 18.72 9.74
CA ASP A 58 2.54 19.95 9.85
C ASP A 58 1.65 21.19 9.71
N LEU A 59 0.70 21.19 8.76
CA LEU A 59 -0.28 22.26 8.60
C LEU A 59 -1.18 22.40 9.83
N TYR A 60 -1.69 21.29 10.37
CA TYR A 60 -2.45 21.29 11.62
C TYR A 60 -1.65 21.98 12.73
N ARG A 61 -0.38 21.59 12.91
CA ARG A 61 0.49 22.18 13.94
C ARG A 61 0.76 23.66 13.72
N LEU A 62 0.97 24.10 12.48
CA LEU A 62 1.24 25.51 12.19
C LEU A 62 0.07 26.42 12.62
N GLU A 63 -1.15 25.91 12.56
CA GLU A 63 -2.36 26.67 12.83
C GLU A 63 -2.83 26.53 14.28
N VAL A 64 -2.90 25.29 14.77
CA VAL A 64 -3.33 24.95 16.14
C VAL A 64 -2.22 25.25 17.16
N GLY A 65 -0.96 25.00 16.78
CA GLY A 65 0.23 25.20 17.61
C GLY A 65 0.85 23.90 18.14
N HIS A 66 0.18 22.77 17.98
CA HIS A 66 0.66 21.44 18.35
C HIS A 66 0.11 20.38 17.39
N TYR A 67 0.68 19.18 17.38
CA TYR A 67 0.09 18.05 16.67
C TYR A 67 -1.14 17.50 17.41
N PRO A 68 -2.03 16.74 16.73
CA PRO A 68 -3.09 15.99 17.41
C PRO A 68 -2.50 15.03 18.44
N ASN A 69 -3.18 14.82 19.57
CA ASN A 69 -2.76 13.77 20.49
C ASN A 69 -3.16 12.38 19.96
N SER A 70 -2.68 11.32 20.61
CA SER A 70 -2.95 9.95 20.16
C SER A 70 -4.43 9.53 20.23
N GLU A 71 -5.25 10.16 21.08
CA GLU A 71 -6.70 9.89 21.17
C GLU A 71 -7.48 10.55 20.02
N GLN A 72 -7.08 11.77 19.63
CA GLN A 72 -7.62 12.48 18.47
C GLN A 72 -7.18 11.81 17.17
N GLY A 73 -5.92 11.39 17.10
CA GLY A 73 -5.32 10.67 15.99
C GLY A 73 -5.38 11.44 14.66
N LEU A 74 -5.26 10.69 13.55
CA LEU A 74 -5.35 11.25 12.19
C LEU A 74 -6.75 11.77 11.85
N GLN A 75 -7.78 11.42 12.63
CA GLN A 75 -9.14 11.90 12.40
C GLN A 75 -9.25 13.41 12.62
N ALA A 76 -8.38 13.99 13.46
CA ALA A 76 -8.24 15.43 13.67
C ALA A 76 -7.91 16.21 12.38
N LEU A 77 -7.35 15.53 11.38
CA LEU A 77 -7.04 16.13 10.08
C LEU A 77 -8.28 16.33 9.20
N VAL A 78 -9.38 15.64 9.51
CA VAL A 78 -10.62 15.67 8.72
C VAL A 78 -11.75 16.35 9.49
N VAL A 79 -11.82 16.11 10.80
CA VAL A 79 -12.90 16.60 11.66
C VAL A 79 -12.29 17.34 12.85
N ALA A 80 -12.86 18.51 13.16
CA ALA A 80 -12.45 19.33 14.29
C ALA A 80 -12.49 18.53 15.61
N PRO A 81 -11.38 18.39 16.33
CA PRO A 81 -11.38 17.81 17.67
C PRO A 81 -12.16 18.66 18.66
N SER A 82 -12.75 18.03 19.67
CA SER A 82 -13.40 18.75 20.76
C SER A 82 -12.39 19.58 21.54
N GLY A 83 -12.69 20.87 21.73
CA GLY A 83 -11.82 21.79 22.47
C GLY A 83 -10.78 22.50 21.62
N GLU A 84 -10.69 22.23 20.31
CA GLU A 84 -9.70 22.87 19.44
C GLU A 84 -10.25 24.12 18.74
N ALA A 85 -10.23 25.26 19.44
CA ALA A 85 -10.82 26.51 18.95
C ALA A 85 -10.06 27.12 17.75
N ARG A 86 -8.79 26.74 17.55
CA ARG A 86 -7.94 27.24 16.45
C ARG A 86 -8.00 26.39 15.19
N TRP A 87 -8.77 25.32 15.20
CA TRP A 87 -8.92 24.43 14.05
C TRP A 87 -9.69 25.12 12.91
N THR A 88 -9.07 25.21 11.74
CA THR A 88 -9.61 25.81 10.50
C THR A 88 -9.54 24.81 9.34
N GLY A 89 -9.42 23.51 9.66
CA GLY A 89 -9.40 22.44 8.68
C GLY A 89 -10.71 22.31 7.87
N PRO A 90 -10.85 21.25 7.07
CA PRO A 90 -10.05 20.03 7.10
C PRO A 90 -8.69 20.17 6.42
N TYR A 91 -7.67 19.53 7.00
CA TYR A 91 -6.30 19.47 6.47
C TYR A 91 -6.11 18.34 5.45
N LEU A 92 -7.10 17.44 5.32
CA LEU A 92 -7.20 16.46 4.25
C LEU A 92 -8.48 16.69 3.42
N GLN A 93 -8.35 16.62 2.09
CA GLN A 93 -9.49 16.78 1.18
C GLN A 93 -10.48 15.60 1.23
N LYS A 94 -10.01 14.43 1.69
CA LYS A 94 -10.77 13.19 1.78
C LYS A 94 -10.59 12.61 3.18
N ALA A 95 -11.36 11.56 3.50
CA ALA A 95 -11.14 10.77 4.70
C ALA A 95 -9.69 10.26 4.77
N VAL A 96 -9.23 9.96 6.00
CA VAL A 96 -7.92 9.36 6.22
C VAL A 96 -7.84 8.07 5.40
N PRO A 97 -6.89 7.95 4.45
CA PRO A 97 -6.78 6.76 3.64
C PRO A 97 -6.30 5.58 4.49
N GLN A 98 -6.71 4.38 4.10
CA GLN A 98 -6.02 3.17 4.52
C GLN A 98 -4.71 3.03 3.75
N ASP A 99 -3.76 2.31 4.34
CA ASP A 99 -2.55 1.88 3.66
C ASP A 99 -2.88 0.93 2.48
N PRO A 100 -1.91 0.63 1.60
CA PRO A 100 -2.13 -0.20 0.41
C PRO A 100 -2.63 -1.62 0.72
N TRP A 101 -2.46 -2.09 1.96
CA TRP A 101 -2.88 -3.40 2.42
C TRP A 101 -4.20 -3.36 3.20
N GLY A 102 -4.90 -2.21 3.17
CA GLY A 102 -6.23 -2.03 3.77
C GLY A 102 -6.22 -1.80 5.28
N ARG A 103 -5.07 -1.49 5.87
CA ARG A 103 -4.94 -1.21 7.31
C ARG A 103 -4.92 0.28 7.58
N ALA A 104 -5.30 0.68 8.80
CA ALA A 104 -5.15 2.06 9.23
C ALA A 104 -3.68 2.38 9.50
N TYR A 105 -3.25 3.60 9.17
CA TYR A 105 -1.97 4.11 9.60
C TYR A 105 -1.90 4.25 11.13
N ILE A 106 -0.74 3.94 11.68
CA ILE A 106 -0.49 4.07 13.11
C ILE A 106 0.14 5.43 13.33
N TYR A 107 -0.53 6.23 14.17
CA TYR A 107 -0.09 7.54 14.58
C TYR A 107 0.12 7.56 16.09
N ARG A 108 1.25 8.10 16.55
CA ARG A 108 1.55 8.27 17.99
C ARG A 108 2.17 9.64 18.26
N GLN A 109 1.70 10.26 19.34
CA GLN A 109 2.20 11.53 19.85
C GLN A 109 2.23 11.46 21.38
N PRO A 110 3.39 11.71 22.03
CA PRO A 110 4.71 12.00 21.43
C PRO A 110 5.28 10.80 20.65
N GLY A 111 6.18 11.08 19.69
CA GLY A 111 6.89 10.04 18.95
C GLY A 111 7.90 9.28 19.84
N GLU A 112 8.06 7.98 19.60
CA GLU A 112 9.05 7.14 20.31
C GLU A 112 10.39 7.09 19.57
N ASN A 113 10.41 7.46 18.28
CA ASN A 113 11.59 7.31 17.41
C ASN A 113 12.41 8.60 17.27
N GLY A 114 12.37 9.47 18.29
CA GLY A 114 13.13 10.72 18.32
C GLY A 114 12.52 11.88 17.53
N GLY A 115 11.37 11.67 16.90
CA GLY A 115 10.53 12.70 16.28
C GLY A 115 9.44 13.23 17.23
N GLU A 116 8.77 14.31 16.82
CA GLU A 116 7.65 14.88 17.59
C GLU A 116 6.38 14.01 17.55
N TYR A 117 6.24 13.22 16.48
CA TYR A 117 5.23 12.18 16.30
C TYR A 117 5.83 11.01 15.52
N ASP A 118 5.20 9.85 15.64
CA ASP A 118 5.44 8.69 14.80
C ASP A 118 4.25 8.48 13.87
N LEU A 119 4.50 8.29 12.58
CA LEU A 119 3.51 7.85 11.60
C LEU A 119 4.08 6.66 10.81
N LEU A 120 3.39 5.52 10.83
CA LEU A 120 3.84 4.33 10.10
C LEU A 120 2.71 3.45 9.55
N SER A 121 3.06 2.59 8.59
CA SER A 121 2.31 1.40 8.16
C SER A 121 3.15 0.15 8.44
N MET A 122 2.48 -0.91 8.89
CA MET A 122 3.06 -2.20 9.27
C MET A 122 3.44 -3.09 8.08
N GLY A 123 3.49 -2.55 6.86
CA GLY A 123 3.80 -3.34 5.67
C GLY A 123 2.74 -4.39 5.34
N LYS A 124 3.09 -5.32 4.44
CA LYS A 124 2.17 -6.33 3.90
C LYS A 124 1.69 -7.34 4.94
N ASP A 125 2.57 -7.86 5.78
CA ASP A 125 2.24 -8.87 6.79
C ASP A 125 1.53 -8.27 8.02
N GLY A 126 1.67 -6.95 8.24
CA GLY A 126 1.04 -6.26 9.36
C GLY A 126 1.72 -6.54 10.69
N GLN A 127 2.97 -6.99 10.67
CA GLN A 127 3.74 -7.29 11.87
C GLN A 127 4.88 -6.27 12.05
N PRO A 128 5.34 -6.06 13.30
CA PRO A 128 6.46 -5.19 13.53
C PRO A 128 7.75 -5.75 12.90
N GLY A 129 8.54 -4.87 12.29
CA GLY A 129 9.77 -5.22 11.57
C GLY A 129 9.54 -5.70 10.14
N GLY A 130 10.17 -6.82 9.78
CA GLY A 130 10.09 -7.40 8.44
C GLY A 130 11.10 -6.86 7.41
N ASP A 131 11.20 -7.53 6.27
CA ASP A 131 12.08 -7.17 5.16
C ASP A 131 11.29 -7.01 3.85
N GLY A 132 11.80 -6.18 2.94
CA GLY A 132 11.21 -6.00 1.61
C GLY A 132 9.80 -5.43 1.65
N GLU A 133 8.80 -6.22 1.21
CA GLU A 133 7.38 -5.82 1.19
C GLU A 133 6.71 -5.89 2.57
N ASN A 134 7.31 -6.64 3.49
CA ASN A 134 6.83 -6.78 4.86
C ASN A 134 7.43 -5.72 5.78
N ALA A 135 8.46 -5.00 5.32
CA ALA A 135 9.11 -3.98 6.11
C ALA A 135 8.13 -2.84 6.44
N GLU A 136 8.19 -2.39 7.67
CA GLU A 136 7.52 -1.17 8.10
C GLU A 136 7.91 0.03 7.23
N ILE A 137 6.93 0.89 7.00
CA ILE A 137 7.12 2.14 6.29
C ILE A 137 6.80 3.25 7.27
N THR A 138 7.81 4.03 7.64
CA THR A 138 7.75 5.02 8.71
C THR A 138 8.02 6.43 8.18
N SER A 139 7.63 7.46 8.94
CA SER A 139 7.86 8.87 8.58
C SER A 139 9.26 9.39 8.90
N TRP A 140 10.04 8.66 9.71
CA TRP A 140 11.38 9.07 10.16
C TRP A 140 12.53 8.31 9.47
N GLN A 141 12.22 7.41 8.54
CA GLN A 141 13.20 6.61 7.80
C GLN A 141 13.28 6.99 6.32
#